data_AF-A0A938DCX7-F1
#
_entry.id   AF-A0A938DCX7-F1
#
_cell.length_a   1.000
_cell.length_b   1.000
_cell.length_c   1.000
_cell.angle_alpha   90.00
_cell.angle_beta   90.00
_cell.angle_gamma   90.00
#
_symmetry.space_group_name_H-M   'P 1'
#
loop_
_entity.id
_entity.type
_entity.pdbx_description
1 polymer ?
#
loop_
_entity_poly.entity_id
_entity_poly.type
_entity_poly.pdbx_seq_one_letter_code
_entity_poly.pdbx_strand_id
1 'polypeptide(L)'
;EGQALAATLEDHELVDPALSGERLLYRLFHERGVKVFAERTVEEFCRCSRERIDKLLKSFSPQERRDMIGDDGRIGVTCEFCGTLRSFDPADFD
;
A
#
# COMPACT_ATOMS: atom_id res chain seq x y z
N GLU A 1 -2.78 23.97 26.36
CA GLU A 1 -2.14 24.81 25.32
C GLU A 1 -1.84 24.02 24.06
N GLY A 2 -0.97 23.00 24.09
CA GLY A 2 -0.65 22.22 22.87
C GLY A 2 -1.86 21.65 22.12
N GLN A 3 -2.84 21.09 22.86
CA GLN A 3 -4.10 20.63 22.28
C GLN A 3 -4.97 21.77 21.71
N ALA A 4 -4.94 22.96 22.31
CA ALA A 4 -5.72 24.10 21.84
C ALA A 4 -5.16 24.67 20.54
N LEU A 5 -3.83 24.73 20.42
CA LEU A 5 -3.14 25.13 19.18
C LEU A 5 -3.35 24.07 18.09
N ALA A 6 -3.19 22.79 18.42
CA ALA A 6 -3.49 21.71 17.46
C ALA A 6 -4.96 21.71 17.00
N ALA A 7 -5.89 22.25 17.78
CA ALA A 7 -7.30 22.36 17.39
C ALA A 7 -7.57 23.52 16.43
N THR A 8 -6.61 24.41 16.15
CA THR A 8 -6.75 25.47 15.14
C THR A 8 -6.32 25.03 13.74
N LEU A 9 -5.88 23.78 13.59
CA LEU A 9 -5.51 23.18 12.30
C LEU A 9 -6.74 23.07 11.40
N GLU A 10 -6.59 23.50 10.16
CA GLU A 10 -7.59 23.27 9.13
C GLU A 10 -7.22 22.07 8.24
N ASP A 11 -8.22 21.31 7.77
CA ASP A 11 -8.00 20.09 6.97
C ASP A 11 -7.14 20.36 5.72
N HIS A 12 -7.31 21.53 5.10
CA HIS A 12 -6.56 21.90 3.90
C HIS A 12 -5.06 22.09 4.19
N GLU A 13 -4.69 22.49 5.40
CA GLU A 13 -3.29 22.64 5.81
C GLU A 13 -2.59 21.28 5.97
N LEU A 14 -3.33 20.21 6.27
CA LEU A 14 -2.79 18.85 6.42
C LEU A 14 -2.47 18.18 5.08
N VAL A 15 -3.11 18.62 4.00
CA VAL A 15 -2.97 18.03 2.66
C VAL A 15 -2.32 18.97 1.65
N ASP A 16 -1.91 20.18 2.07
CA ASP A 16 -1.25 21.16 1.20
C ASP A 16 0.20 20.74 0.90
N PRO A 17 0.54 20.40 -0.36
CA PRO A 17 1.90 20.01 -0.74
C PRO A 17 2.92 21.15 -0.61
N ALA A 18 2.48 22.41 -0.52
CA ALA A 18 3.36 23.57 -0.30
C ALA A 18 3.66 23.83 1.18
N LEU A 19 2.96 23.14 2.10
CA LEU A 19 3.14 23.28 3.55
C LEU A 19 3.79 22.02 4.13
N SER A 20 5.10 22.08 4.35
CA SER A 20 5.82 20.97 4.99
C SER A 20 5.39 20.79 6.45
N GLY A 21 5.54 19.56 6.96
CA GLY A 21 5.22 19.23 8.35
C GLY A 21 6.01 20.07 9.36
N GLU A 22 7.28 20.37 9.08
CA GLU A 22 8.13 21.25 9.91
C GLU A 22 7.55 22.66 9.99
N ARG A 23 7.12 23.20 8.85
CA ARG A 23 6.58 24.56 8.77
C ARG A 23 5.24 24.66 9.47
N LEU A 24 4.38 23.66 9.31
CA LEU A 24 3.12 23.56 10.04
C LEU A 24 3.35 23.52 11.57
N LEU A 25 4.24 22.64 12.04
CA LEU A 25 4.59 22.54 13.46
C LEU A 25 5.18 23.84 13.99
N TYR A 26 6.00 24.55 13.20
CA TYR A 26 6.52 25.86 13.56
C TYR A 26 5.40 26.90 13.71
N ARG A 27 4.46 26.99 12.76
CA ARG A 27 3.31 27.92 12.87
C ARG A 27 2.53 27.71 14.17
N LEU A 28 2.29 26.45 14.53
CA LEU A 28 1.54 26.09 15.73
C LEU A 28 2.30 26.34 17.03
N PHE A 29 3.60 26.04 17.10
CA PHE A 29 4.33 25.92 18.37
C PHE A 29 5.59 26.80 18.48
N HIS A 30 5.76 27.80 17.61
CA HIS A 30 6.96 28.65 17.57
C HIS A 30 7.32 29.31 18.92
N GLU A 31 6.34 29.65 19.76
CA GLU A 31 6.56 30.35 21.03
C GLU A 31 7.43 29.57 22.03
N ARG A 32 7.39 28.24 22.01
CA ARG A 32 8.16 27.37 22.92
C ARG A 32 9.39 26.75 22.26
N GLY A 33 9.59 27.02 20.97
CA GLY A 33 10.59 26.36 20.12
C GLY A 33 10.12 24.99 19.63
N VAL A 34 10.52 24.65 18.41
CA VAL A 34 10.13 23.41 17.72
C VAL A 34 11.36 22.61 17.35
N LYS A 35 11.34 21.31 17.67
CA LYS A 35 12.33 20.34 17.22
C LYS A 35 11.62 19.24 16.46
N VAL A 36 11.96 19.09 15.19
CA VAL A 36 11.41 18.05 14.31
C VAL A 36 12.47 16.95 14.14
N PHE A 37 12.01 15.70 14.06
CA PHE A 37 12.85 14.53 13.80
C PHE A 37 12.80 14.18 12.31
N ALA A 38 13.67 13.25 11.90
CA ALA A 38 13.65 12.73 10.54
C ALA A 38 12.26 12.17 10.20
N GLU A 39 11.76 12.57 9.03
CA GLU A 39 10.52 12.05 8.49
C GLU A 39 10.61 10.55 8.21
N ARG A 40 9.45 9.90 8.19
CA ARG A 40 9.33 8.53 7.72
C ARG A 40 8.64 8.55 6.37
N THR A 41 9.31 8.06 5.35
CA THR A 41 8.71 7.89 4.03
C THR A 41 7.54 6.92 4.13
N VAL A 42 6.41 7.34 3.59
CA VAL A 42 5.24 6.49 3.38
C VAL A 42 5.23 6.11 1.92
N GLU A 43 5.11 4.82 1.66
CA GLU A 43 5.07 4.26 0.31
C GLU A 43 3.86 3.35 0.15
N GLU A 44 3.35 3.26 -1.08
CA GLU A 44 2.39 2.23 -1.44
C GLU A 44 3.11 0.87 -1.43
N PHE A 45 2.64 -0.07 -0.61
CA PHE A 45 3.26 -1.39 -0.53
C PHE A 45 2.22 -2.49 -0.38
N CYS A 46 2.30 -3.50 -1.27
CA CYS A 46 1.53 -4.72 -1.18
C CYS A 46 2.44 -5.92 -0.93
N ARG A 47 2.01 -6.83 -0.05
CA ARG A 47 2.74 -8.07 0.27
C ARG A 47 2.57 -9.16 -0.77
N CYS A 48 1.72 -8.97 -1.78
CA CYS A 48 1.53 -9.98 -2.81
C CYS A 48 2.84 -10.18 -3.59
N SER A 49 3.16 -11.42 -3.92
CA SER A 49 4.34 -11.74 -4.72
C SER A 49 4.02 -12.93 -5.61
N ARG A 50 4.76 -13.08 -6.71
CA ARG A 50 4.61 -14.25 -7.58
C ARG A 50 4.79 -15.55 -6.79
N GLU A 51 5.76 -15.60 -5.90
CA GLU A 51 6.03 -16.76 -5.04
C GLU A 51 4.86 -17.10 -4.10
N ARG A 52 4.21 -16.10 -3.50
CA ARG A 52 3.05 -16.34 -2.62
C ARG A 52 1.86 -16.88 -3.40
N ILE A 53 1.63 -16.33 -4.60
CA ILE A 53 0.54 -16.79 -5.47
C ILE A 53 0.84 -18.18 -6.05
N ASP A 54 2.09 -18.48 -6.39
CA ASP A 54 2.52 -19.83 -6.79
C ASP A 54 2.22 -20.88 -5.71
N LYS A 55 2.58 -20.60 -4.45
CA LYS A 55 2.24 -21.46 -3.31
C LYS A 55 0.74 -21.64 -3.12
N LEU A 56 -0.04 -20.57 -3.32
CA LEU A 56 -1.50 -20.63 -3.27
C LEU A 56 -2.04 -21.53 -4.39
N LEU A 57 -1.59 -21.35 -5.63
CA LEU A 57 -2.01 -22.18 -6.77
C LEU A 57 -1.66 -23.66 -6.57
N LYS A 58 -0.49 -23.95 -5.98
CA LYS A 58 -0.08 -25.32 -5.63
C LYS A 58 -0.95 -25.97 -4.56
N SER A 59 -1.63 -25.19 -3.72
CA SER A 59 -2.51 -25.73 -2.66
C SER A 59 -3.82 -26.31 -3.17
N PHE A 60 -4.25 -25.93 -4.39
CA PHE A 60 -5.40 -26.52 -5.05
C PHE A 60 -5.08 -27.90 -5.65
N SER A 61 -6.09 -28.72 -5.84
CA SER A 61 -5.97 -29.98 -6.56
C SER A 61 -5.66 -29.74 -8.05
N PRO A 62 -5.10 -30.74 -8.76
CA PRO A 62 -4.88 -30.63 -10.20
C PRO A 62 -6.17 -30.36 -11.00
N GLN A 63 -7.32 -30.87 -10.54
CA GLN A 63 -8.59 -30.61 -11.20
C GLN A 63 -9.03 -29.15 -11.01
N GLU A 64 -8.96 -28.63 -9.78
CA GLU A 64 -9.30 -27.23 -9.51
C GLU A 64 -8.39 -26.28 -10.29
N ARG A 65 -7.10 -26.58 -10.41
CA ARG A 65 -6.19 -25.78 -11.26
C ARG A 65 -6.57 -25.81 -12.73
N ARG A 66 -7.03 -26.96 -13.25
CA ARG A 66 -7.52 -27.05 -14.64
C ARG A 66 -8.77 -26.20 -14.85
N ASP A 67 -9.67 -26.16 -13.87
CA ASP A 67 -10.90 -25.37 -13.93
C ASP A 67 -10.61 -23.85 -13.83
N MET A 68 -9.41 -23.44 -13.40
CA MET A 68 -8.96 -22.04 -13.35
C MET A 68 -8.34 -21.56 -14.68
N ILE A 69 -8.12 -22.45 -15.66
CA ILE A 69 -7.51 -22.09 -16.94
C ILE A 69 -8.53 -21.32 -17.77
N GLY A 70 -8.18 -20.08 -18.13
CA GLY A 70 -9.00 -19.25 -19.00
C GLY A 70 -8.90 -19.66 -20.48
N ASP A 71 -9.69 -19.00 -21.33
CA ASP A 71 -9.71 -19.24 -22.77
C ASP A 71 -8.35 -19.02 -23.46
N ASP A 72 -7.45 -18.25 -22.84
CA ASP A 72 -6.08 -18.01 -23.29
C ASP A 72 -5.08 -19.11 -22.90
N GLY A 73 -5.55 -20.16 -22.23
CA GLY A 73 -4.73 -21.26 -21.74
C GLY A 73 -3.91 -20.92 -20.51
N ARG A 74 -4.18 -19.81 -19.82
CA ARG A 74 -3.41 -19.36 -18.65
C ARG A 74 -4.27 -19.28 -17.39
N ILE A 75 -3.62 -19.33 -16.23
CA ILE A 75 -4.27 -19.04 -14.94
C ILE A 75 -4.03 -17.56 -14.60
N GLY A 76 -5.10 -16.77 -14.64
CA GLY A 76 -5.09 -15.36 -14.25
C GLY A 76 -5.40 -15.17 -12.78
N VAL A 77 -4.56 -14.40 -12.06
CA VAL A 77 -4.78 -14.05 -10.65
C VAL A 77 -4.65 -12.54 -10.48
N THR A 78 -5.73 -11.91 -10.03
CA THR A 78 -5.75 -10.49 -9.65
C THR A 78 -5.60 -10.38 -8.14
N CYS A 79 -4.68 -9.54 -7.68
CA CYS A 79 -4.59 -9.22 -6.25
C CYS A 79 -5.67 -8.19 -5.87
N GLU A 80 -6.62 -8.58 -5.00
CA GLU A 80 -7.68 -7.68 -4.51
C GLU A 80 -7.18 -6.50 -3.66
N PHE A 81 -5.89 -6.47 -3.28
CA PHE A 81 -5.31 -5.36 -2.51
C PHE A 81 -4.66 -4.31 -3.39
N CYS A 82 -3.79 -4.71 -4.33
CA CYS A 82 -3.06 -3.77 -5.20
C CYS A 82 -3.51 -3.80 -6.67
N GLY A 83 -4.52 -4.59 -7.01
CA GLY A 83 -5.04 -4.73 -8.38
C GLY A 83 -4.08 -5.37 -9.37
N THR A 84 -2.89 -5.81 -8.95
CA THR A 84 -1.90 -6.40 -9.87
C THR A 84 -2.43 -7.71 -10.44
N LEU A 85 -2.57 -7.77 -11.76
CA LEU A 85 -2.85 -8.99 -12.51
C LEU A 85 -1.55 -9.77 -12.75
N ARG A 86 -1.59 -11.07 -12.47
CA ARG A 86 -0.51 -12.01 -12.73
C ARG A 86 -1.04 -13.17 -13.56
N SER A 87 -0.21 -13.67 -14.46
CA SER A 87 -0.57 -14.75 -15.36
C SER A 87 0.45 -15.88 -15.25
N PHE A 88 -0.03 -17.09 -14.99
CA PHE A 88 0.78 -18.28 -14.75
C PHE A 88 0.55 -19.33 -15.83
N ASP A 89 1.60 -20.09 -16.13
CA ASP A 89 1.50 -21.22 -17.06
C ASP A 89 1.01 -22.44 -16.28
N PRO A 90 -0.07 -23.13 -16.71
CA PRO A 90 -0.52 -24.36 -16.05
C PRO A 90 0.59 -25.41 -15.92
N ALA A 91 1.53 -25.47 -16.86
CA ALA A 91 2.65 -26.40 -16.84
C ALA A 91 3.65 -26.15 -15.69
N ASP A 92 3.60 -24.98 -15.03
CA ASP A 92 4.42 -24.68 -13.85
C ASP A 92 3.96 -25.48 -12.60
N PHE A 93 2.81 -26.17 -12.66
CA PHE A 93 2.13 -26.80 -11.52
C PHE A 93 1.77 -28.29 -11.71
N ASP A 94 2.25 -28.91 -12.78
CA ASP A 94 2.08 -30.34 -13.09
C ASP A 94 3.18 -31.21 -12.46
#